data_AF-A0A6G1J9P1-F1
#
_entry.id   AF-A0A6G1J9P1-F1
#
_cell.length_a   1.000
_cell.length_b   1.000
_cell.length_c   1.000
_cell.angle_alpha   90.00
_cell.angle_beta   90.00
_cell.angle_gamma   90.00
#
_symmetry.space_group_name_H-M   'P 1'
#
loop_
_entity.id
_entity.type
_entity.pdbx_description
1 polymer ?
#
loop_
_entity_poly.entity_id
_entity_poly.type
_entity_poly.pdbx_seq_one_letter_code
_entity_poly.pdbx_strand_id
1 'polypeptide(L)'
;MFQPAIGDYCLFIRPDSPSPPWPALICTDDMAPRRVSDSRLPGYNHLVLLIKDEPEFCYALTTELGMFDFPDRDELGQSYGLERAYDLVLSAMDHRSTLDYWAMMTENQRMQNSVPKHGWSSPSEDSDSDQEIREAKRRSRVDLKRGDKTTLPTPSVSPPKRRPCGWRHVSPGFPEDIRRHFLPVTDAATTASSSQGPSTSLLKQSPDVVEGLISESKEFVEFLVGPDKEPFSIPSAEIKRRLYFHNKHHGYMRAKGEQGWTIELPGLELVSPEDFRHVADFLSTGTFGHRVIDDNNRAEAMAQLVAAWEIAERYGMDDLLGHIVSKIEECMPWDPVEVLAFAIVVYGTEGSWLEEIENMKKMLTEYMAGNFYEMIEELPKDFLFRLRQIPELQRDVHRRIANNADERAEAAAQI
;
A
#
# COMPACT_ATOMS: atom_id res chain seq x y z
N MET A 1 5.11 25.47 18.63
CA MET A 1 4.68 24.39 19.53
C MET A 1 4.37 23.20 18.65
N PHE A 2 5.07 22.08 18.84
CA PHE A 2 4.88 20.87 18.03
C PHE A 2 3.51 20.25 18.35
N GLN A 3 2.69 20.02 17.33
CA GLN A 3 1.38 19.38 17.44
C GLN A 3 1.39 18.15 16.53
N PRO A 4 1.78 16.98 17.06
CA PRO A 4 1.83 15.76 16.26
C PRO A 4 0.42 15.34 15.81
N ALA A 5 0.28 14.92 14.55
CA ALA A 5 -0.90 14.26 14.02
C ALA A 5 -0.67 12.74 13.89
N ILE A 6 -1.75 11.97 13.87
CA ILE A 6 -1.72 10.53 13.60
C ILE A 6 -1.10 10.29 12.22
N GLY A 7 -0.12 9.39 12.15
CA GLY A 7 0.65 9.08 10.93
C GLY A 7 1.90 9.95 10.74
N ASP A 8 2.11 10.98 11.56
CA ASP A 8 3.35 11.75 11.51
C ASP A 8 4.52 10.95 12.07
N TYR A 9 5.67 11.04 11.40
CA TYR A 9 6.95 10.66 12.01
C TYR A 9 7.37 11.73 13.02
N CYS A 10 7.97 11.29 14.12
CA CYS A 10 8.49 12.14 15.18
C CYS A 10 9.75 11.54 15.79
N LEU A 11 10.48 12.33 16.58
CA LEU A 11 11.55 11.83 17.43
C LEU A 11 11.02 11.62 18.84
N PHE A 12 11.21 10.42 19.39
CA PHE A 12 10.90 10.12 20.78
C PHE A 12 12.13 10.31 21.67
N ILE A 13 12.01 11.17 22.67
CA ILE A 13 13.07 11.57 23.59
C ILE A 13 12.71 11.08 24.98
N ARG A 14 13.48 10.13 25.52
CA ARG A 14 13.30 9.67 26.91
C ARG A 14 13.96 10.67 27.87
N PRO A 15 13.22 11.33 28.77
CA PRO A 15 13.77 12.41 29.61
C PRO A 15 14.88 11.92 30.56
N ASP A 16 14.82 10.66 30.98
CA ASP A 16 15.77 10.06 31.93
C ASP A 16 16.86 9.20 31.26
N SER A 17 16.95 9.20 29.92
CA SER A 17 17.92 8.37 29.20
C SER A 17 18.97 9.22 28.50
N PRO A 18 20.26 8.86 28.58
CA PRO A 18 21.30 9.48 27.76
C PRO A 18 21.25 9.02 26.28
N SER A 19 20.25 8.21 25.91
CA SER A 19 20.10 7.71 24.54
C SER A 19 19.71 8.86 23.62
N PRO A 20 20.18 8.87 22.36
CA PRO A 20 19.74 9.86 21.40
C PRO A 20 18.22 9.72 21.11
N PRO A 21 17.61 10.79 20.57
CA PRO A 21 16.23 10.73 20.10
C PRO A 21 16.02 9.59 19.10
N TRP A 22 14.97 8.80 19.29
CA TRP A 22 14.68 7.63 18.47
C TRP A 22 13.54 7.90 17.49
N PRO A 23 13.65 7.51 16.21
CA PRO A 23 12.55 7.67 15.26
C PRO A 23 11.31 6.88 15.68
N ALA A 24 10.15 7.52 15.59
CA ALA A 24 8.87 6.94 15.98
C ALA A 24 7.73 7.41 15.06
N LEU A 25 6.62 6.69 15.08
CA LEU A 25 5.39 7.03 14.37
C LEU A 25 4.25 7.27 15.36
N ILE A 26 3.49 8.36 15.18
CA ILE A 26 2.26 8.60 15.95
C ILE A 26 1.16 7.65 15.44
N CYS A 27 0.66 6.79 16.31
CA CYS A 27 -0.30 5.73 15.96
C CYS A 27 -1.68 5.98 16.56
N THR A 28 -2.69 5.27 16.05
CA THR A 28 -4.02 5.19 16.65
C THR A 28 -4.07 4.13 17.76
N ASP A 29 -4.90 4.33 18.79
CA ASP A 29 -4.96 3.45 19.97
C ASP A 29 -5.28 1.96 19.65
N ASP A 30 -5.94 1.68 18.51
CA ASP A 30 -6.26 0.33 18.02
C ASP A 30 -5.06 -0.41 17.41
N MET A 31 -4.01 0.30 17.02
CA MET A 31 -2.76 -0.33 16.58
C MET A 31 -1.99 -0.96 17.75
N ALA A 32 -2.20 -0.54 18.99
CA ALA A 32 -1.47 -1.09 20.12
C ALA A 32 -1.98 -2.50 20.49
N PRO A 33 -1.08 -3.44 20.84
CA PRO A 33 -1.49 -4.66 21.54
C PRO A 33 -2.20 -4.29 22.86
N ARG A 34 -3.26 -5.03 23.23
CA ARG A 34 -4.08 -4.75 24.43
C ARG A 34 -3.25 -4.51 25.71
N ARG A 35 -2.17 -5.26 25.88
CA ARG A 35 -1.23 -5.11 27.02
C ARG A 35 -0.61 -3.71 27.16
N VAL A 36 -0.44 -2.99 26.05
CA VAL A 36 0.10 -1.62 26.01
C VAL A 36 -1.01 -0.62 26.28
N SER A 37 -2.20 -0.82 25.71
CA SER A 37 -3.38 0.01 26.00
C SER A 37 -3.73 -0.05 27.49
N ASP A 38 -3.65 -1.22 28.12
CA ASP A 38 -3.94 -1.44 29.55
C ASP A 38 -2.90 -0.79 30.47
N SER A 39 -1.68 -0.51 29.98
CA SER A 39 -0.60 0.09 30.77
C SER A 39 -0.49 1.61 30.62
N ARG A 40 -1.46 2.26 29.95
CA ARG A 40 -1.48 3.71 29.73
C ARG A 40 -1.51 4.47 31.06
N LEU A 41 -0.47 5.27 31.30
CA LEU A 41 -0.39 6.16 32.45
C LEU A 41 -1.23 7.43 32.20
N PRO A 42 -1.91 7.97 33.24
CA PRO A 42 -2.63 9.23 33.12
C PRO A 42 -1.72 10.37 32.64
N GLY A 43 -2.17 11.12 31.63
CA GLY A 43 -1.45 12.25 31.05
C GLY A 43 -0.61 11.93 29.82
N TYR A 44 -0.31 10.64 29.56
CA TYR A 44 0.33 10.22 28.32
C TYR A 44 -0.74 10.07 27.22
N ASN A 45 -0.67 10.95 26.22
CA ASN A 45 -1.77 11.16 25.28
C ASN A 45 -1.49 10.63 23.88
N HIS A 46 -0.22 10.36 23.56
CA HIS A 46 0.17 9.93 22.23
C HIS A 46 0.63 8.48 22.27
N LEU A 47 -0.03 7.60 21.53
CA LEU A 47 0.52 6.28 21.26
C LEU A 47 1.58 6.45 20.17
N VAL A 48 2.79 5.97 20.42
CA VAL A 48 3.88 5.99 19.45
C VAL A 48 4.41 4.58 19.21
N LEU A 49 4.75 4.29 17.95
CA LEU A 49 5.50 3.10 17.57
C LEU A 49 6.97 3.49 17.40
N LEU A 50 7.82 3.02 18.31
CA LEU A 50 9.27 3.15 18.19
C LEU A 50 9.76 2.25 17.07
N ILE A 51 10.41 2.84 16.08
CA ILE A 51 10.89 2.14 14.89
C ILE A 51 12.24 1.52 15.23
N LYS A 52 12.26 0.20 15.36
CA LYS A 52 13.44 -0.61 15.72
C LYS A 52 13.39 -1.90 14.90
N ASP A 53 14.43 -2.73 15.03
CA ASP A 53 14.42 -4.10 14.50
C ASP A 53 13.18 -4.89 14.93
N GLU A 54 12.75 -4.69 16.18
CA GLU A 54 11.46 -5.14 16.70
C GLU A 54 10.64 -3.92 17.11
N PRO A 55 9.65 -3.50 16.28
CA PRO A 55 8.84 -2.33 16.56
C PRO A 55 8.15 -2.42 17.94
N GLU A 56 8.19 -1.33 18.70
CA GLU A 56 7.73 -1.29 20.09
C GLU A 56 6.72 -0.16 20.29
N PHE A 57 5.53 -0.49 20.79
CA PHE A 57 4.52 0.52 21.14
C PHE A 57 4.74 1.05 22.55
N CYS A 58 4.70 2.38 22.72
CA CYS A 58 4.65 3.03 24.02
C CYS A 58 3.78 4.29 23.98
N TYR A 59 3.29 4.72 25.15
CA TYR A 59 2.63 6.01 25.28
C TYR A 59 3.66 7.09 25.65
N ALA A 60 3.52 8.29 25.05
CA ALA A 60 4.42 9.42 25.22
C ALA A 60 3.66 10.71 25.62
N LEU A 61 4.35 11.59 26.36
CA LEU A 61 3.93 12.98 26.57
C LEU A 61 4.29 13.84 25.36
N THR A 62 3.55 14.92 25.09
CA THR A 62 3.92 15.86 24.02
C THR A 62 5.32 16.46 24.20
N THR A 63 5.80 16.59 25.45
CA THR A 63 7.14 17.09 25.77
C THR A 63 8.27 16.09 25.48
N GLU A 64 7.92 14.82 25.29
CA GLU A 64 8.85 13.74 24.90
C GLU A 64 8.93 13.56 23.38
N LEU A 65 8.14 14.34 22.63
CA LEU A 65 8.07 14.26 21.17
C LEU A 65 8.75 15.47 20.55
N GLY A 66 9.75 15.21 19.71
CA GLY A 66 10.41 16.16 18.84
C GLY A 66 9.88 16.08 17.42
N MET A 67 10.03 17.18 16.67
CA MET A 67 9.84 17.17 15.23
C MET A 67 10.83 16.17 14.61
N PHE A 68 10.36 15.37 13.64
CA PHE A 68 11.24 14.46 12.93
C PHE A 68 12.30 15.24 12.15
N ASP A 69 13.56 14.91 12.39
CA ASP A 69 14.70 15.46 11.69
C ASP A 69 15.73 14.35 11.49
N PHE A 70 16.47 14.41 10.39
CA PHE A 70 17.50 13.43 10.09
C PHE A 70 18.80 13.84 10.79
N PRO A 71 19.32 13.04 11.74
CA PRO A 71 20.57 13.34 12.39
C PRO A 71 21.73 13.21 11.39
N ASP A 72 22.82 13.89 11.69
CA ASP A 72 24.04 13.76 10.91
C ASP A 72 24.53 12.30 10.94
N ARG A 73 25.08 11.81 9.81
CA ARG A 73 25.57 10.42 9.69
C ARG A 73 26.58 10.02 10.78
N ASP A 74 27.37 10.98 11.25
CA ASP A 74 28.36 10.76 12.31
C ASP A 74 27.72 10.49 13.68
N GLU A 75 26.49 10.97 13.91
CA GLU A 75 25.72 10.71 15.12
C GLU A 75 25.03 9.34 15.08
N LEU A 76 24.59 8.91 13.89
CA LEU A 76 23.96 7.59 13.67
C LEU A 76 24.88 6.43 14.02
N GLY A 77 26.17 6.54 13.66
CA GLY A 77 27.15 5.48 13.87
C GLY A 77 27.50 5.19 15.33
N GLN A 78 27.15 6.08 16.27
CA GLN A 78 27.47 5.92 17.69
C GLN A 78 26.46 5.04 18.45
N SER A 79 25.25 4.89 17.91
CA SER A 79 24.15 4.19 18.58
C SER A 79 23.75 2.93 17.83
N TYR A 80 23.89 1.78 18.50
CA TYR A 80 23.59 0.48 17.90
C TYR A 80 22.12 0.40 17.45
N GLY A 81 21.91 0.17 16.15
CA GLY A 81 20.59 0.02 15.54
C GLY A 81 19.86 1.32 15.19
N LEU A 82 20.42 2.49 15.53
CA LEU A 82 19.79 3.77 15.20
C LEU A 82 19.81 4.04 13.68
N GLU A 83 20.95 3.84 13.02
CA GLU A 83 21.08 3.96 11.56
C GLU A 83 20.01 3.14 10.83
N ARG A 84 19.90 1.85 11.19
CA ARG A 84 18.89 0.95 10.62
C ARG A 84 17.45 1.40 10.88
N ALA A 85 17.18 2.00 12.04
CA ALA A 85 15.87 2.55 12.34
C ALA A 85 15.50 3.72 11.40
N TYR A 86 16.46 4.60 11.07
CA TYR A 86 16.25 5.66 10.08
C TYR A 86 16.12 5.11 8.66
N ASP A 87 16.88 4.08 8.29
CA ASP A 87 16.71 3.42 7.00
C ASP A 87 15.32 2.80 6.86
N LEU A 88 14.78 2.20 7.93
CA LEU A 88 13.41 1.70 7.97
C LEU A 88 12.38 2.82 7.84
N VAL A 89 12.63 3.99 8.45
CA VAL A 89 11.76 5.17 8.24
C VAL A 89 11.77 5.59 6.78
N LEU A 90 12.95 5.71 6.17
CA LEU A 90 13.09 6.12 4.76
C LEU A 90 12.36 5.14 3.83
N SER A 91 12.60 3.85 4.00
CA SER A 91 11.89 2.81 3.23
C SER A 91 10.38 2.86 3.47
N ALA A 92 9.94 3.17 4.70
CA ALA A 92 8.53 3.31 5.03
C ALA A 92 7.89 4.58 4.43
N MET A 93 8.66 5.67 4.30
CA MET A 93 8.22 6.93 3.68
C MET A 93 8.01 6.80 2.16
N ASP A 94 8.68 5.84 1.52
CA ASP A 94 8.46 5.52 0.11
C ASP A 94 7.09 4.83 -0.13
N HIS A 95 6.43 4.35 0.92
CA HIS A 95 5.08 3.79 0.83
C HIS A 95 4.00 4.87 1.02
N ARG A 96 2.91 4.79 0.25
CA ARG A 96 1.85 5.82 0.20
C ARG A 96 1.10 6.05 1.51
N SER A 97 0.98 5.01 2.34
CA SER A 97 0.32 5.08 3.64
C SER A 97 1.26 4.59 4.72
N THR A 98 1.84 5.55 5.43
CA THR A 98 2.75 5.30 6.53
C THR A 98 2.11 4.39 7.58
N LEU A 99 0.85 4.67 7.98
CA LEU A 99 0.18 3.91 9.02
C LEU A 99 -0.11 2.48 8.59
N ASP A 100 -0.57 2.26 7.36
CA ASP A 100 -0.91 0.92 6.88
C ASP A 100 0.33 0.04 6.76
N TYR A 101 1.46 0.62 6.30
CA TYR A 101 2.75 -0.07 6.27
C TYR A 101 3.12 -0.59 7.66
N TRP A 102 3.07 0.28 8.68
CA TRP A 102 3.44 -0.10 10.05
C TRP A 102 2.39 -1.01 10.72
N ALA A 103 1.10 -0.85 10.40
CA ALA A 103 0.04 -1.74 10.84
C ALA A 103 0.27 -3.16 10.32
N MET A 104 0.56 -3.31 9.02
CA MET A 104 0.89 -4.60 8.41
C MET A 104 2.16 -5.21 9.02
N MET A 105 3.23 -4.42 9.17
CA MET A 105 4.49 -4.90 9.75
C MET A 105 4.31 -5.40 11.18
N THR A 106 3.58 -4.66 12.01
CA THR A 106 3.33 -5.06 13.40
C THR A 106 2.37 -6.24 13.52
N GLU A 107 1.38 -6.37 12.62
CA GLU A 107 0.48 -7.52 12.59
C GLU A 107 1.20 -8.80 12.14
N ASN A 108 2.05 -8.73 11.11
CA ASN A 108 2.89 -9.84 10.68
C ASN A 108 3.81 -10.34 11.82
N GLN A 109 4.38 -9.41 12.59
CA GLN A 109 5.20 -9.76 13.75
C GLN A 109 4.39 -10.44 14.86
N ARG A 110 3.13 -10.04 15.07
CA ARG A 110 2.22 -10.74 16.02
C ARG A 110 1.90 -12.14 15.54
N MET A 111 1.61 -12.32 14.26
CA MET A 111 1.35 -13.64 13.70
C MET A 111 2.54 -14.57 13.93
N GLN A 112 3.76 -14.11 13.65
CA GLN A 112 4.99 -14.88 13.91
C GLN A 112 5.20 -15.22 15.39
N ASN A 113 4.89 -14.30 16.30
CA ASN A 113 5.04 -14.51 17.75
C ASN A 113 3.93 -15.37 18.36
N SER A 114 2.74 -15.38 17.75
CA SER A 114 1.57 -16.13 18.23
C SER A 114 1.61 -17.61 17.91
N VAL A 115 2.42 -18.03 16.92
CA VAL A 115 2.69 -19.44 16.68
C VAL A 115 3.35 -19.98 17.96
N PRO A 116 2.66 -20.83 18.74
CA PRO A 116 3.27 -21.40 19.92
C PRO A 116 4.55 -22.06 19.44
N LYS A 117 5.68 -21.77 20.07
CA LYS A 117 6.91 -22.57 19.96
C LYS A 117 6.63 -23.94 20.58
N HIS A 118 5.65 -24.66 20.03
CA HIS A 118 5.46 -26.06 20.25
C HIS A 118 6.74 -26.68 19.76
N GLY A 119 7.50 -27.25 20.69
CA GLY A 119 8.75 -27.98 20.45
C GLY A 119 8.47 -29.23 19.62
N TRP A 120 8.06 -29.03 18.37
CA TRP A 120 8.07 -30.04 17.34
C TRP A 120 9.53 -30.14 16.96
N SER A 121 10.24 -30.97 17.72
CA SER A 121 11.39 -31.70 17.21
C SER A 121 10.97 -32.23 15.85
N SER A 122 11.39 -31.53 14.81
CA SER A 122 11.16 -31.93 13.43
C SER A 122 11.66 -33.37 13.29
N PRO A 123 10.81 -34.34 12.91
CA PRO A 123 11.30 -35.65 12.54
C PRO A 123 12.10 -35.43 11.26
N SER A 124 13.43 -35.43 11.41
CA SER A 124 14.36 -35.40 10.29
C SER A 124 14.07 -36.60 9.40
N GLU A 125 13.50 -36.35 8.23
CA GLU A 125 13.51 -37.29 7.13
C GLU A 125 14.97 -37.56 6.74
N ASP A 126 15.33 -38.84 6.79
CA ASP A 126 16.64 -39.39 6.51
C ASP A 126 17.13 -38.95 5.11
N SER A 127 18.03 -37.97 5.10
CA SER A 127 18.99 -37.78 4.02
C SER A 127 20.32 -38.37 4.49
N ASP A 128 20.85 -39.32 3.71
CA ASP A 128 21.96 -40.26 3.95
C ASP A 128 23.31 -39.72 4.51
N SER A 129 23.42 -38.46 4.93
CA SER A 129 24.64 -37.87 5.49
C SER A 129 24.87 -38.19 6.99
N ASP A 130 23.91 -38.84 7.64
CA ASP A 130 23.88 -38.95 9.11
C ASP A 130 24.60 -40.21 9.65
N GLN A 131 24.94 -41.15 8.76
CA GLN A 131 25.71 -42.35 9.10
C GLN A 131 27.17 -42.01 9.42
N GLU A 132 27.78 -41.07 8.70
CA GLU A 132 29.17 -40.64 8.93
C GLU A 132 29.34 -39.89 10.25
N ILE A 133 28.37 -39.04 10.60
CA ILE A 133 28.33 -38.30 11.88
C ILE A 133 28.10 -39.25 13.07
N ARG A 134 27.27 -40.29 12.91
CA ARG A 134 27.11 -41.34 13.94
C ARG A 134 28.37 -42.18 14.12
N GLU A 135 29.08 -42.52 13.04
CA GLU A 135 30.37 -43.23 13.11
C GLU A 135 31.43 -42.38 13.83
N ALA A 136 31.49 -41.07 13.56
CA ALA A 136 32.39 -40.13 14.23
C ALA A 136 32.09 -39.97 15.73
N LYS A 137 30.81 -39.83 16.11
CA LYS A 137 30.39 -39.80 17.53
C LYS A 137 30.69 -41.12 18.24
N ARG A 138 30.58 -42.27 17.55
CA ARG A 138 30.92 -43.59 18.10
C ARG A 138 32.41 -43.72 18.35
N ARG A 139 33.27 -43.23 17.45
CA ARG A 139 34.73 -43.20 17.65
C ARG A 139 35.15 -42.27 18.79
N SER A 140 34.55 -41.07 18.88
CA SER A 140 34.84 -40.11 19.95
C SER A 140 34.48 -40.63 21.37
N ARG A 141 33.46 -41.50 21.47
CA ARG A 141 33.10 -42.14 22.76
C ARG A 141 34.07 -43.23 23.23
N VAL A 142 34.90 -43.80 22.36
CA VAL A 142 35.91 -44.79 22.76
C VAL A 142 37.12 -44.10 23.39
N ASP A 143 37.43 -42.87 22.97
CA ASP A 143 38.58 -42.10 23.47
C ASP A 143 38.33 -41.50 24.87
N LEU A 144 37.08 -41.19 25.22
CA LEU A 144 36.70 -40.66 26.54
C LEU A 144 36.74 -41.69 27.69
N LYS A 145 37.01 -42.98 27.41
CA LYS A 145 37.20 -44.01 28.46
C LYS A 145 38.62 -44.06 29.04
N ARG A 146 39.53 -43.19 28.59
CA ARG A 146 40.86 -43.01 29.18
C ARG A 146 41.05 -41.55 29.58
N GLY A 147 40.49 -41.15 30.71
CA GLY A 147 40.69 -39.81 31.23
C GLY A 147 40.12 -39.64 32.63
N ASP A 148 40.94 -39.10 33.51
CA ASP A 148 40.89 -39.18 34.95
C ASP A 148 39.67 -38.53 35.63
N LYS A 149 39.37 -39.08 36.81
CA LYS A 149 38.36 -38.61 37.77
C LYS A 149 38.75 -37.23 38.30
N THR A 150 37.92 -36.22 38.08
CA THR A 150 37.82 -35.06 38.98
C THR A 150 36.37 -34.78 39.30
N THR A 151 36.03 -35.01 40.56
CA THR A 151 34.74 -34.76 41.19
C THR A 151 34.56 -33.28 41.48
N LEU A 152 33.43 -32.69 41.08
CA LEU A 152 32.95 -31.42 41.63
C LEU A 152 31.48 -31.55 42.09
N PRO A 153 31.09 -30.83 43.17
CA PRO A 153 29.86 -31.10 43.91
C PRO A 153 28.68 -30.23 43.46
N THR A 154 27.50 -30.85 43.42
CA THR A 154 26.18 -30.23 43.33
C THR A 154 25.79 -29.43 44.58
N PRO A 155 24.98 -28.39 44.38
CA PRO A 155 23.72 -28.26 45.13
C PRO A 155 22.57 -27.76 44.22
N SER A 156 21.30 -27.61 44.62
CA SER A 156 20.36 -28.29 45.51
C SER A 156 19.11 -27.37 45.53
N VAL A 157 17.93 -27.97 45.62
CA VAL A 157 16.62 -27.38 46.03
C VAL A 157 15.82 -26.56 45.01
N SER A 158 14.68 -27.14 44.59
CA SER A 158 13.55 -26.50 43.91
C SER A 158 12.55 -25.89 44.92
N PRO A 159 11.77 -24.84 44.58
CA PRO A 159 10.60 -24.42 45.37
C PRO A 159 9.24 -24.95 44.83
N PRO A 160 8.19 -24.95 45.66
CA PRO A 160 6.96 -25.73 45.45
C PRO A 160 5.81 -25.00 44.74
N LYS A 161 4.95 -25.82 44.11
CA LYS A 161 3.68 -25.46 43.43
C LYS A 161 2.63 -24.84 44.37
N ARG A 162 1.95 -23.79 43.92
CA ARG A 162 0.68 -23.30 44.50
C ARG A 162 -0.52 -23.74 43.66
N ARG A 163 -1.61 -24.04 44.38
CA ARG A 163 -2.93 -24.51 43.91
C ARG A 163 -3.89 -23.35 43.56
N PRO A 164 -4.98 -23.61 42.82
CA PRO A 164 -5.84 -22.59 42.23
C PRO A 164 -6.99 -22.16 43.15
N CYS A 165 -7.34 -20.87 43.10
CA CYS A 165 -8.51 -20.30 43.76
C CYS A 165 -9.61 -20.09 42.71
N GLY A 166 -10.73 -20.78 42.89
CA GLY A 166 -11.93 -20.58 42.08
C GLY A 166 -12.73 -19.35 42.54
N TRP A 167 -13.37 -18.70 41.58
CA TRP A 167 -14.46 -17.76 41.81
C TRP A 167 -15.64 -18.12 40.90
N ARG A 168 -16.81 -18.26 41.52
CA ARG A 168 -18.10 -18.52 40.88
C ARG A 168 -18.72 -17.22 40.38
N HIS A 169 -19.41 -17.34 39.26
CA HIS A 169 -20.66 -16.69 38.83
C HIS A 169 -21.06 -15.32 39.41
N VAL A 170 -21.20 -14.36 38.49
CA VAL A 170 -22.35 -13.44 38.45
C VAL A 170 -22.75 -13.24 36.96
N SER A 171 -23.98 -13.62 36.62
CA SER A 171 -24.79 -13.02 35.55
C SER A 171 -25.95 -12.30 36.28
N PRO A 172 -26.60 -11.23 35.76
CA PRO A 172 -27.04 -11.08 34.37
C PRO A 172 -27.03 -9.64 33.81
N GLY A 173 -27.27 -9.49 32.50
CA GLY A 173 -27.65 -8.20 31.91
C GLY A 173 -27.15 -8.04 30.48
N PHE A 174 -27.91 -8.54 29.51
CA PHE A 174 -27.82 -8.09 28.13
C PHE A 174 -28.44 -6.69 28.01
N PRO A 175 -27.75 -5.76 27.35
CA PRO A 175 -28.44 -4.81 26.49
C PRO A 175 -27.86 -4.85 25.07
N GLU A 176 -28.78 -5.13 24.15
CA GLU A 176 -28.95 -4.49 22.84
C GLU A 176 -27.85 -4.65 21.77
N ASP A 177 -28.20 -5.50 20.81
CA ASP A 177 -27.59 -5.67 19.51
C ASP A 177 -27.76 -4.40 18.65
N ILE A 178 -26.62 -3.79 18.29
CA ILE A 178 -26.49 -2.57 17.47
C ILE A 178 -26.99 -2.76 16.02
N ARG A 179 -27.32 -3.99 15.61
CA ARG A 179 -27.83 -4.31 14.27
C ARG A 179 -29.27 -3.83 13.98
N ARG A 180 -29.87 -2.99 14.84
CA ARG A 180 -31.18 -2.37 14.62
C ARG A 180 -31.15 -0.89 14.17
N HIS A 181 -29.99 -0.35 13.78
CA HIS A 181 -29.89 1.03 13.28
C HIS A 181 -29.92 1.18 11.75
N PHE A 182 -30.14 0.12 10.99
CA PHE A 182 -30.36 0.22 9.55
C PHE A 182 -31.84 -0.04 9.24
N LEU A 183 -32.58 1.04 9.02
CA LEU A 183 -33.91 0.97 8.41
C LEU A 183 -33.76 0.54 6.94
N PRO A 184 -34.67 -0.29 6.42
CA PRO A 184 -34.71 -0.63 5.01
C PRO A 184 -35.16 0.59 4.22
N VAL A 185 -34.35 1.01 3.24
CA VAL A 185 -34.82 1.88 2.16
C VAL A 185 -35.90 1.08 1.44
N THR A 186 -37.13 1.55 1.58
CA THR A 186 -38.31 0.95 0.98
C THR A 186 -38.39 1.39 -0.47
N ASP A 187 -38.43 0.41 -1.37
CA ASP A 187 -38.83 0.58 -2.76
C ASP A 187 -40.27 1.11 -2.79
N ALA A 188 -40.41 2.40 -3.11
CA ALA A 188 -41.68 3.00 -3.47
C ALA A 188 -41.69 3.22 -4.98
N ALA A 189 -42.51 2.39 -5.63
CA ALA A 189 -42.93 2.51 -7.01
C ALA A 189 -43.25 3.96 -7.41
N THR A 190 -42.67 4.41 -8.53
CA THR A 190 -43.15 5.61 -9.22
C THR A 190 -43.69 5.23 -10.59
N THR A 191 -45.00 5.37 -10.66
CA THR A 191 -45.87 5.27 -11.83
C THR A 191 -45.53 6.35 -12.86
N ALA A 192 -45.66 5.96 -14.13
CA ALA A 192 -45.60 6.86 -15.28
C ALA A 192 -46.72 7.92 -15.23
N SER A 193 -46.37 9.20 -15.39
CA SER A 193 -47.28 10.20 -15.96
C SER A 193 -46.55 11.44 -16.48
N SER A 194 -47.14 11.95 -17.55
CA SER A 194 -46.71 12.98 -18.49
C SER A 194 -46.47 14.38 -17.92
N SER A 195 -45.64 15.11 -18.69
CA SER A 195 -45.75 16.53 -19.05
C SER A 195 -45.66 17.58 -17.93
N GLN A 196 -44.56 18.35 -17.93
CA GLN A 196 -44.52 19.80 -18.21
C GLN A 196 -43.06 20.26 -18.24
N GLY A 197 -42.67 20.92 -19.33
CA GLY A 197 -41.27 21.30 -19.60
C GLY A 197 -40.78 22.45 -18.72
N PRO A 198 -39.48 22.51 -18.39
CA PRO A 198 -38.89 23.64 -17.70
C PRO A 198 -38.59 24.77 -18.71
N SER A 199 -39.14 25.95 -18.43
CA SER A 199 -38.73 27.22 -19.04
C SER A 199 -37.23 27.40 -18.94
N THR A 200 -36.57 27.38 -20.09
CA THR A 200 -35.18 27.81 -20.27
C THR A 200 -35.13 29.34 -20.14
N SER A 201 -34.85 29.83 -18.94
CA SER A 201 -34.31 31.17 -18.77
C SER A 201 -32.92 31.20 -19.40
N LEU A 202 -32.84 31.79 -20.59
CA LEU A 202 -31.61 32.17 -21.27
C LEU A 202 -30.77 33.07 -20.34
N LEU A 203 -29.94 32.44 -19.52
CA LEU A 203 -28.80 33.07 -18.86
C LEU A 203 -27.87 33.53 -19.97
N LYS A 204 -27.85 34.84 -20.18
CA LYS A 204 -26.97 35.57 -21.07
C LYS A 204 -25.53 35.32 -20.60
N GLN A 205 -24.90 34.25 -21.11
CA GLN A 205 -23.48 34.00 -20.93
C GLN A 205 -22.73 35.18 -21.56
N SER A 206 -22.23 36.08 -20.71
CA SER A 206 -21.20 37.02 -21.13
C SER A 206 -20.01 36.19 -21.62
N PRO A 207 -19.46 36.45 -22.81
CA PRO A 207 -18.25 35.78 -23.26
C PRO A 207 -17.16 36.09 -22.23
N ASP A 208 -16.70 35.05 -21.55
CA ASP A 208 -15.71 35.12 -20.47
C ASP A 208 -14.33 35.34 -21.11
N VAL A 209 -14.10 36.56 -21.60
CA VAL A 209 -12.81 36.98 -22.15
C VAL A 209 -11.95 37.39 -20.97
N VAL A 210 -11.10 36.48 -20.51
CA VAL A 210 -10.08 36.78 -19.52
C VAL A 210 -9.05 37.70 -20.18
N GLU A 211 -9.11 39.00 -19.90
CA GLU A 211 -8.07 39.96 -20.28
C GLU A 211 -6.84 39.75 -19.38
N GLY A 212 -5.85 38.98 -19.85
CA GLY A 212 -4.59 38.75 -19.14
C GLY A 212 -3.81 37.51 -19.62
N LEU A 213 -2.59 37.33 -19.13
CA LEU A 213 -1.85 36.08 -19.32
C LEU A 213 -2.48 35.00 -18.43
N ILE A 214 -2.80 33.82 -19.00
CA ILE A 214 -3.42 32.70 -18.26
C ILE A 214 -2.58 32.30 -17.03
N SER A 215 -1.26 32.45 -17.12
CA SER A 215 -0.30 32.17 -16.04
C SER A 215 -0.47 33.05 -14.79
N GLU A 216 -1.16 34.18 -14.90
CA GLU A 216 -1.43 35.12 -13.81
C GLU A 216 -2.84 34.93 -13.22
N SER A 217 -3.68 34.09 -13.83
CA SER A 217 -5.03 33.89 -13.35
C SER A 217 -5.09 33.01 -12.09
N LYS A 218 -5.86 33.43 -11.09
CA LYS A 218 -6.16 32.64 -9.88
C LYS A 218 -7.09 31.45 -10.15
N GLU A 219 -7.65 31.39 -11.36
CA GLU A 219 -8.56 30.33 -11.79
C GLU A 219 -7.82 29.09 -12.27
N PHE A 220 -6.50 29.16 -12.46
CA PHE A 220 -5.67 28.05 -12.91
C PHE A 220 -4.62 27.69 -11.86
N VAL A 221 -4.19 26.44 -11.93
CA VAL A 221 -3.11 25.84 -11.13
C VAL A 221 -2.06 25.35 -12.12
N GLU A 222 -0.82 25.74 -11.90
CA GLU A 222 0.30 25.40 -12.77
C GLU A 222 1.08 24.19 -12.22
N PHE A 223 1.25 23.18 -13.06
CA PHE A 223 2.13 22.03 -12.82
C PHE A 223 3.43 22.23 -13.58
N LEU A 224 4.57 22.13 -12.90
CA LEU A 224 5.89 22.25 -13.51
C LEU A 224 6.47 20.84 -13.72
N VAL A 225 6.61 20.43 -14.97
CA VAL A 225 6.89 19.03 -15.33
C VAL A 225 8.19 18.89 -16.11
N GLY A 226 8.93 17.82 -15.82
CA GLY A 226 10.20 17.51 -16.46
C GLY A 226 11.36 18.37 -15.96
N PRO A 227 12.58 18.09 -16.44
CA PRO A 227 13.80 18.77 -15.99
C PRO A 227 13.79 20.27 -16.34
N ASP A 228 13.13 20.62 -17.45
CA ASP A 228 12.99 22.00 -17.93
C ASP A 228 11.80 22.74 -17.31
N LYS A 229 11.03 22.09 -16.43
CA LYS A 229 9.86 22.65 -15.74
C LYS A 229 8.82 23.22 -16.71
N GLU A 230 8.45 22.44 -17.72
CA GLU A 230 7.41 22.82 -18.68
C GLU A 230 6.08 23.05 -17.92
N PRO A 231 5.44 24.22 -18.08
CA PRO A 231 4.24 24.57 -17.32
C PRO A 231 2.96 24.02 -17.97
N PHE A 232 2.16 23.32 -17.18
CA PHE A 232 0.79 22.88 -17.54
C PHE A 232 -0.23 23.62 -16.69
N SER A 233 -1.14 24.37 -17.34
CA SER A 233 -2.17 25.16 -16.65
C SER A 233 -3.50 24.41 -16.60
N ILE A 234 -3.98 24.10 -15.40
CA ILE A 234 -5.18 23.28 -15.18
C ILE A 234 -6.20 24.09 -14.36
N PRO A 235 -7.51 24.07 -14.68
CA PRO A 235 -8.52 24.80 -13.91
C PRO A 235 -8.50 24.44 -12.42
N SER A 236 -8.38 25.44 -11.56
CA SER A 236 -8.32 25.30 -10.10
C SER A 236 -9.56 24.62 -9.53
N ALA A 237 -10.72 24.83 -10.15
CA ALA A 237 -11.96 24.15 -9.77
C ALA A 237 -11.84 22.62 -9.92
N GLU A 238 -11.17 22.14 -10.97
CA GLU A 238 -11.01 20.71 -11.22
C GLU A 238 -9.95 20.07 -10.32
N ILE A 239 -8.89 20.81 -9.96
CA ILE A 239 -7.90 20.35 -8.99
C ILE A 239 -8.50 20.26 -7.58
N LYS A 240 -9.29 21.27 -7.16
CA LYS A 240 -9.93 21.31 -5.84
C LYS A 240 -10.99 20.24 -5.62
N ARG A 241 -11.48 19.58 -6.67
CA ARG A 241 -12.42 18.47 -6.54
C ARG A 241 -11.75 17.14 -6.17
N ARG A 242 -10.43 17.03 -6.38
CA ARG A 242 -9.67 15.79 -6.21
C ARG A 242 -8.96 15.77 -4.87
N LEU A 243 -9.33 14.79 -4.03
CA LEU A 243 -8.85 14.71 -2.66
C LEU A 243 -7.35 14.41 -2.57
N TYR A 244 -6.80 13.69 -3.55
CA TYR A 244 -5.37 13.36 -3.55
C TYR A 244 -4.46 14.61 -3.65
N PHE A 245 -4.91 15.72 -4.24
CA PHE A 245 -4.15 16.99 -4.20
C PHE A 245 -4.27 17.80 -2.91
N HIS A 246 -5.16 17.39 -2.00
CA HIS A 246 -5.29 18.02 -0.67
C HIS A 246 -4.39 17.36 0.36
N ASN A 247 -3.88 16.16 0.05
CA ASN A 247 -3.04 15.43 0.95
C ASN A 247 -1.64 16.07 0.98
N LYS A 248 -1.22 16.43 2.18
CA LYS A 248 0.10 16.97 2.53
C LYS A 248 1.27 16.20 1.93
N HIS A 249 1.11 14.89 1.73
CA HIS A 249 2.15 14.01 1.21
C HIS A 249 2.21 13.99 -0.32
N HIS A 250 1.18 14.43 -1.01
CA HIS A 250 1.05 14.39 -2.47
C HIS A 250 1.25 15.78 -3.09
N GLY A 251 2.14 16.58 -2.50
CA GLY A 251 2.44 17.94 -2.95
C GLY A 251 1.40 18.97 -2.51
N TYR A 252 1.89 20.15 -2.17
CA TYR A 252 1.05 21.26 -1.71
C TYR A 252 0.82 22.25 -2.84
N MET A 253 -0.43 22.69 -2.99
CA MET A 253 -0.71 23.94 -3.72
C MET A 253 0.02 25.10 -3.02
N ARG A 254 0.98 25.70 -3.71
CA ARG A 254 1.71 26.89 -3.28
C ARG A 254 1.21 28.11 -4.05
N ALA A 255 1.16 29.26 -3.40
CA ALA A 255 0.88 30.50 -4.09
C ALA A 255 2.09 30.89 -4.96
N LYS A 256 1.85 31.22 -6.24
CA LYS A 256 2.89 31.69 -7.17
C LYS A 256 3.01 33.21 -7.09
N GLY A 257 3.61 33.72 -6.01
CA GLY A 257 3.65 35.17 -5.74
C GLY A 257 2.28 35.73 -5.36
N GLU A 258 1.88 36.87 -5.94
CA GLU A 258 0.58 37.51 -5.63
C GLU A 258 -0.61 36.94 -6.45
N GLN A 259 -0.31 36.19 -7.52
CA GLN A 259 -1.29 35.76 -8.50
C GLN A 259 -1.03 34.33 -8.97
N GLY A 260 -2.05 33.47 -8.87
CA GLY A 260 -1.98 32.07 -9.30
C GLY A 260 -1.55 31.08 -8.22
N TRP A 261 -1.69 29.80 -8.57
CA TRP A 261 -1.32 28.66 -7.74
C TRP A 261 -0.39 27.74 -8.54
N THR A 262 0.56 27.10 -7.87
CA THR A 262 1.38 26.03 -8.46
C THR A 262 1.32 24.79 -7.58
N ILE A 263 1.39 23.61 -8.20
CA ILE A 263 1.57 22.35 -7.50
C ILE A 263 2.97 21.83 -7.82
N GLU A 264 3.74 21.61 -6.76
CA GLU A 264 5.03 20.93 -6.83
C GLU A 264 4.85 19.53 -6.23
N LEU A 265 4.70 18.51 -7.09
CA LEU A 265 4.71 17.11 -6.68
C LEU A 265 6.15 16.59 -6.71
N PRO A 266 6.59 15.81 -5.70
CA PRO A 266 7.86 15.10 -5.78
C PRO A 266 7.96 14.25 -7.05
N GLY A 267 9.12 14.29 -7.71
CA GLY A 267 9.39 13.46 -8.89
C GLY A 267 8.75 13.93 -10.21
N LEU A 268 7.98 15.04 -10.25
CA LEU A 268 7.47 15.58 -11.53
C LEU A 268 8.59 15.99 -12.48
N GLU A 269 9.76 16.34 -11.94
CA GLU A 269 10.97 16.64 -12.71
C GLU A 269 11.50 15.43 -13.51
N LEU A 270 11.12 14.21 -13.11
CA LEU A 270 11.49 12.96 -13.78
C LEU A 270 10.45 12.51 -14.80
N VAL A 271 9.27 13.16 -14.83
CA VAL A 271 8.19 12.82 -15.75
C VAL A 271 8.40 13.57 -17.06
N SER A 272 8.25 12.85 -18.18
CA SER A 272 8.26 13.47 -19.51
C SER A 272 7.06 14.41 -19.65
N PRO A 273 7.25 15.67 -20.10
CA PRO A 273 6.12 16.56 -20.40
C PRO A 273 5.16 15.98 -21.45
N GLU A 274 5.65 15.15 -22.37
CA GLU A 274 4.82 14.49 -23.38
C GLU A 274 3.83 13.51 -22.73
N ASP A 275 4.31 12.68 -21.81
CA ASP A 275 3.49 11.70 -21.09
C ASP A 275 2.50 12.40 -20.14
N PHE A 276 2.96 13.47 -19.47
CA PHE A 276 2.10 14.24 -18.57
C PHE A 276 0.98 15.00 -19.29
N ARG A 277 1.12 15.30 -20.59
CA ARG A 277 0.07 15.97 -21.37
C ARG A 277 -1.27 15.22 -21.28
N HIS A 278 -1.24 13.89 -21.28
CA HIS A 278 -2.44 13.07 -21.14
C HIS A 278 -3.11 13.23 -19.77
N VAL A 279 -2.31 13.32 -18.71
CA VAL A 279 -2.79 13.59 -17.36
C VAL A 279 -3.35 15.00 -17.25
N ALA A 280 -2.69 15.99 -17.84
CA ALA A 280 -3.15 17.38 -17.88
C ALA A 280 -4.49 17.53 -18.62
N ASP A 281 -4.66 16.84 -19.75
CA ASP A 281 -5.92 16.81 -20.50
C ASP A 281 -7.06 16.21 -19.66
N PHE A 282 -6.79 15.09 -18.97
CA PHE A 282 -7.77 14.45 -18.08
C PHE A 282 -8.14 15.35 -16.90
N LEU A 283 -7.16 15.95 -16.24
CA LEU A 283 -7.39 16.85 -15.12
C LEU A 283 -8.21 18.08 -15.54
N SER A 284 -8.03 18.54 -16.78
CA SER A 284 -8.73 19.72 -17.33
C SER A 284 -10.13 19.42 -17.85
N THR A 285 -10.32 18.26 -18.50
CA THR A 285 -11.55 17.97 -19.27
C THR A 285 -12.30 16.72 -18.82
N GLY A 286 -11.72 15.93 -17.91
CA GLY A 286 -12.23 14.63 -17.48
C GLY A 286 -11.97 13.49 -18.46
N THR A 287 -11.23 13.73 -19.55
CA THR A 287 -10.85 12.73 -20.55
C THR A 287 -9.51 13.09 -21.20
N PHE A 288 -8.86 12.15 -21.87
CA PHE A 288 -7.61 12.41 -22.59
C PHE A 288 -7.48 11.54 -23.84
N GLY A 289 -6.60 11.95 -24.77
CA GLY A 289 -6.25 11.15 -25.94
C GLY A 289 -7.41 10.90 -26.91
N HIS A 290 -7.32 9.79 -27.64
CA HIS A 290 -8.37 9.38 -28.60
C HIS A 290 -9.67 9.03 -27.87
N ARG A 291 -10.79 9.67 -28.26
CA ARG A 291 -12.13 9.41 -27.68
C ARG A 291 -12.79 8.16 -28.23
N VAL A 292 -12.52 7.86 -29.50
CA VAL A 292 -13.00 6.66 -30.18
C VAL A 292 -11.74 5.94 -30.65
N ILE A 293 -11.56 4.71 -30.17
CA ILE A 293 -10.41 3.89 -30.49
C ILE A 293 -10.82 2.92 -31.59
N ASP A 294 -10.11 2.99 -32.71
CA ASP A 294 -10.25 2.10 -33.86
C ASP A 294 -8.87 1.54 -34.24
N ASP A 295 -8.84 0.58 -35.15
CA ASP A 295 -7.59 -0.09 -35.53
C ASP A 295 -6.50 0.85 -36.06
N ASN A 296 -6.85 2.05 -36.57
CA ASN A 296 -5.88 3.00 -37.11
C ASN A 296 -5.17 3.81 -36.01
N ASN A 297 -5.84 4.06 -34.89
CA ASN A 297 -5.29 4.84 -33.77
C ASN A 297 -5.03 4.01 -32.51
N ARG A 298 -5.32 2.70 -32.55
CA ARG A 298 -5.23 1.78 -31.42
C ARG A 298 -3.86 1.77 -30.75
N ALA A 299 -2.79 1.59 -31.53
CA ALA A 299 -1.43 1.53 -30.98
C ALA A 299 -1.03 2.84 -30.26
N GLU A 300 -1.43 3.99 -30.82
CA GLU A 300 -1.20 5.28 -30.19
C GLU A 300 -2.04 5.43 -28.92
N ALA A 301 -3.33 5.08 -28.97
CA ALA A 301 -4.21 5.12 -27.80
C ALA A 301 -3.67 4.24 -26.66
N MET A 302 -3.18 3.03 -26.95
CA MET A 302 -2.58 2.15 -25.95
C MET A 302 -1.29 2.75 -25.36
N ALA A 303 -0.44 3.38 -26.17
CA ALA A 303 0.73 4.09 -25.67
C ALA A 303 0.34 5.25 -24.73
N GLN A 304 -0.68 6.04 -25.09
CA GLN A 304 -1.21 7.12 -24.25
C GLN A 304 -1.75 6.59 -22.91
N LEU A 305 -2.45 5.44 -22.93
CA LEU A 305 -2.99 4.79 -21.73
C LEU A 305 -1.88 4.30 -20.80
N VAL A 306 -0.81 3.70 -21.35
CA VAL A 306 0.36 3.27 -20.56
C VAL A 306 1.06 4.45 -19.91
N ALA A 307 1.35 5.50 -20.69
CA ALA A 307 2.00 6.71 -20.19
C ALA A 307 1.17 7.37 -19.07
N ALA A 308 -0.14 7.49 -19.27
CA ALA A 308 -1.04 8.02 -18.25
C ALA A 308 -1.12 7.11 -17.01
N TRP A 309 -1.10 5.79 -17.18
CA TRP A 309 -1.15 4.82 -16.07
C TRP A 309 0.03 4.98 -15.11
N GLU A 310 1.26 5.05 -15.62
CA GLU A 310 2.46 5.16 -14.77
C GLU A 310 2.44 6.43 -13.91
N ILE A 311 1.95 7.55 -14.47
CA ILE A 311 1.83 8.83 -13.76
C ILE A 311 0.66 8.77 -12.76
N ALA A 312 -0.50 8.28 -13.20
CA ALA A 312 -1.69 8.15 -12.37
C ALA A 312 -1.44 7.25 -11.17
N GLU A 313 -0.77 6.12 -11.40
CA GLU A 313 -0.34 5.20 -10.36
C GLU A 313 0.57 5.95 -9.41
N ARG A 314 1.73 6.47 -9.87
CA ARG A 314 2.72 7.15 -9.03
C ARG A 314 2.13 8.21 -8.10
N TYR A 315 1.19 9.00 -8.59
CA TYR A 315 0.56 10.09 -7.82
C TYR A 315 -0.77 9.73 -7.14
N GLY A 316 -1.18 8.46 -7.18
CA GLY A 316 -2.40 7.98 -6.51
C GLY A 316 -3.66 8.62 -7.07
N MET A 317 -3.71 8.83 -8.39
CA MET A 317 -4.84 9.41 -9.11
C MET A 317 -5.87 8.32 -9.43
N ASP A 318 -6.61 7.91 -8.41
CA ASP A 318 -7.66 6.87 -8.46
C ASP A 318 -8.69 7.12 -9.58
N ASP A 319 -9.19 8.35 -9.71
CA ASP A 319 -10.15 8.72 -10.77
C ASP A 319 -9.60 8.54 -12.20
N LEU A 320 -8.33 8.86 -12.41
CA LEU A 320 -7.66 8.65 -13.70
C LEU A 320 -7.40 7.16 -13.96
N LEU A 321 -6.99 6.39 -12.95
CA LEU A 321 -6.84 4.94 -13.07
C LEU A 321 -8.17 4.28 -13.45
N GLY A 322 -9.27 4.68 -12.81
CA GLY A 322 -10.61 4.18 -13.13
C GLY A 322 -11.05 4.54 -14.56
N HIS A 323 -10.69 5.74 -15.03
CA HIS A 323 -10.91 6.14 -16.41
C HIS A 323 -10.11 5.29 -17.39
N ILE A 324 -8.83 4.99 -17.09
CA ILE A 324 -7.98 4.13 -17.91
C ILE A 324 -8.55 2.70 -17.98
N VAL A 325 -8.99 2.14 -16.85
CA VAL A 325 -9.65 0.81 -16.80
C VAL A 325 -10.85 0.78 -17.74
N SER A 326 -11.75 1.77 -17.60
CA SER A 326 -12.95 1.86 -18.43
C SER A 326 -12.60 1.96 -19.92
N LYS A 327 -11.59 2.77 -20.25
CA LYS A 327 -11.16 2.99 -21.63
C LYS A 327 -10.49 1.77 -22.26
N ILE A 328 -9.75 0.98 -21.49
CA ILE A 328 -9.20 -0.31 -21.94
C ILE A 328 -10.33 -1.30 -22.18
N GLU A 329 -11.35 -1.35 -21.33
CA GLU A 329 -12.53 -2.19 -21.51
C GLU A 329 -13.24 -1.90 -22.84
N GLU A 330 -13.38 -0.61 -23.18
CA GLU A 330 -13.95 -0.16 -24.46
C GLU A 330 -13.10 -0.54 -25.69
N CYS A 331 -11.82 -0.89 -25.51
CA CYS A 331 -10.93 -1.30 -26.61
C CYS A 331 -11.09 -2.76 -27.03
N MET A 332 -12.05 -3.50 -26.48
CA MET A 332 -12.27 -4.90 -26.87
C MET A 332 -12.73 -5.03 -28.34
N PRO A 333 -12.26 -6.05 -29.08
CA PRO A 333 -11.36 -7.13 -28.64
C PRO A 333 -9.91 -6.66 -28.47
N TRP A 334 -9.20 -7.23 -27.49
CA TRP A 334 -7.79 -6.90 -27.26
C TRP A 334 -6.84 -7.70 -28.13
N ASP A 335 -5.73 -7.09 -28.50
CA ASP A 335 -4.58 -7.77 -29.11
C ASP A 335 -3.71 -8.40 -28.00
N PRO A 336 -3.25 -9.65 -28.16
CA PRO A 336 -2.41 -10.32 -27.16
C PRO A 336 -1.10 -9.59 -26.79
N VAL A 337 -0.48 -8.89 -27.74
CA VAL A 337 0.73 -8.11 -27.50
C VAL A 337 0.42 -6.92 -26.61
N GLU A 338 -0.70 -6.24 -26.87
CA GLU A 338 -1.16 -5.11 -26.07
C GLU A 338 -1.45 -5.53 -24.62
N VAL A 339 -2.18 -6.64 -24.44
CA VAL A 339 -2.49 -7.16 -23.10
C VAL A 339 -1.23 -7.54 -22.34
N LEU A 340 -0.28 -8.21 -22.99
CA LEU A 340 0.99 -8.57 -22.35
C LEU A 340 1.79 -7.31 -21.97
N ALA A 341 1.86 -6.31 -22.85
CA ALA A 341 2.56 -5.07 -22.57
C ALA A 341 1.93 -4.34 -21.37
N PHE A 342 0.60 -4.23 -21.34
CA PHE A 342 -0.12 -3.58 -20.24
C PHE A 342 0.01 -4.37 -18.93
N ALA A 343 -0.07 -5.70 -18.98
CA ALA A 343 0.13 -6.55 -17.81
C ALA A 343 1.52 -6.39 -17.18
N ILE A 344 2.56 -6.19 -18.00
CA ILE A 344 3.92 -5.92 -17.48
C ILE A 344 3.95 -4.60 -16.70
N VAL A 345 3.29 -3.56 -17.21
CA VAL A 345 3.23 -2.25 -16.53
C VAL A 345 2.44 -2.36 -15.23
N VAL A 346 1.23 -2.92 -15.29
CA VAL A 346 0.31 -3.02 -14.14
C VAL A 346 0.84 -3.94 -13.04
N TYR A 347 1.50 -5.05 -13.37
CA TYR A 347 2.11 -5.90 -12.36
C TYR A 347 3.51 -5.46 -11.94
N GLY A 348 4.13 -4.52 -12.67
CA GLY A 348 5.37 -3.87 -12.26
C GLY A 348 5.17 -2.83 -11.16
N THR A 349 3.93 -2.40 -10.90
CA THR A 349 3.63 -1.44 -9.83
C THR A 349 3.57 -2.15 -8.48
N GLU A 350 4.49 -1.83 -7.59
CA GLU A 350 4.61 -2.46 -6.27
C GLU A 350 3.69 -1.78 -5.24
N GLY A 351 2.94 -2.59 -4.48
CA GLY A 351 2.41 -2.19 -3.17
C GLY A 351 1.30 -1.13 -3.15
N SER A 352 0.60 -0.89 -4.27
CA SER A 352 -0.59 -0.03 -4.29
C SER A 352 -1.86 -0.83 -4.00
N TRP A 353 -2.70 -0.31 -3.10
CA TRP A 353 -3.96 -0.92 -2.66
C TRP A 353 -5.20 -0.31 -3.36
N LEU A 354 -4.99 0.40 -4.46
CA LEU A 354 -6.09 1.04 -5.19
C LEU A 354 -6.95 -0.03 -5.88
N GLU A 355 -8.27 0.09 -5.73
CA GLU A 355 -9.23 -0.87 -6.28
C GLU A 355 -9.11 -0.96 -7.81
N GLU A 356 -8.80 0.15 -8.46
CA GLU A 356 -8.63 0.25 -9.92
C GLU A 356 -7.47 -0.61 -10.43
N ILE A 357 -6.40 -0.76 -9.63
CA ILE A 357 -5.25 -1.61 -9.98
C ILE A 357 -5.64 -3.07 -9.87
N GLU A 358 -6.34 -3.46 -8.81
CA GLU A 358 -6.85 -4.83 -8.65
C GLU A 358 -7.86 -5.18 -9.75
N ASN A 359 -8.72 -4.24 -10.12
CA ASN A 359 -9.67 -4.39 -11.24
C ASN A 359 -8.94 -4.60 -12.56
N MET A 360 -7.90 -3.80 -12.84
CA MET A 360 -7.06 -3.98 -14.02
C MET A 360 -6.32 -5.32 -14.02
N LYS A 361 -5.67 -5.69 -12.90
CA LYS A 361 -4.98 -6.99 -12.73
C LYS A 361 -5.91 -8.16 -13.01
N LYS A 362 -7.12 -8.12 -12.44
CA LYS A 362 -8.16 -9.12 -12.65
C LYS A 362 -8.55 -9.21 -14.12
N MET A 363 -8.85 -8.07 -14.75
CA MET A 363 -9.26 -7.99 -16.16
C MET A 363 -8.19 -8.60 -17.10
N LEU A 364 -6.93 -8.21 -16.92
CA LEU A 364 -5.81 -8.72 -17.72
C LEU A 364 -5.58 -10.22 -17.47
N THR A 365 -5.64 -10.65 -16.22
CA THR A 365 -5.50 -12.07 -15.84
C THR A 365 -6.61 -12.94 -16.44
N GLU A 366 -7.86 -12.47 -16.41
CA GLU A 366 -8.99 -13.17 -16.99
C GLU A 366 -8.82 -13.38 -18.49
N TYR A 367 -8.41 -12.34 -19.23
CA TYR A 367 -8.14 -12.46 -20.65
C TYR A 367 -6.95 -13.38 -20.94
N MET A 368 -5.82 -13.19 -20.25
CA MET A 368 -4.62 -14.00 -20.47
C MET A 368 -4.87 -15.48 -20.16
N ALA A 369 -5.65 -15.79 -19.12
CA ALA A 369 -6.04 -17.16 -18.80
C ALA A 369 -7.03 -17.75 -19.81
N GLY A 370 -7.94 -16.93 -20.34
CA GLY A 370 -8.88 -17.32 -21.39
C GLY A 370 -8.20 -17.67 -22.71
N ASN A 371 -7.16 -16.90 -23.08
CA ASN A 371 -6.45 -17.00 -24.35
C ASN A 371 -5.04 -17.60 -24.20
N PHE A 372 -4.73 -18.28 -23.09
CA PHE A 372 -3.36 -18.67 -22.73
C PHE A 372 -2.62 -19.45 -23.82
N TYR A 373 -3.29 -20.42 -24.45
CA TYR A 373 -2.67 -21.24 -25.51
C TYR A 373 -2.46 -20.46 -26.81
N GLU A 374 -3.42 -19.60 -27.19
CA GLU A 374 -3.31 -18.70 -28.34
C GLU A 374 -2.14 -17.72 -28.14
N MET A 375 -2.02 -17.12 -26.96
CA MET A 375 -0.88 -16.27 -26.62
C MET A 375 0.47 -17.00 -26.70
N ILE A 376 0.53 -18.29 -26.35
CA ILE A 376 1.74 -19.11 -26.52
C ILE A 376 2.03 -19.37 -28.00
N GLU A 377 1.03 -19.58 -28.83
CA GLU A 377 1.20 -19.82 -30.26
C GLU A 377 1.66 -18.55 -30.99
N GLU A 378 1.09 -17.40 -30.65
CA GLU A 378 1.41 -16.11 -31.26
C GLU A 378 2.71 -15.49 -30.74
N LEU A 379 3.00 -15.62 -29.44
CA LEU A 379 4.13 -14.97 -28.75
C LEU A 379 5.03 -15.97 -27.99
N PRO A 380 5.49 -17.07 -28.62
CA PRO A 380 6.01 -18.25 -27.90
C PRO A 380 7.20 -17.98 -26.98
N LYS A 381 8.14 -17.12 -27.41
CA LYS A 381 9.34 -16.82 -26.62
C LYS A 381 9.10 -15.66 -25.65
N ASP A 382 8.46 -14.60 -26.12
CA ASP A 382 8.32 -13.37 -25.35
C ASP A 382 7.30 -13.52 -24.23
N PHE A 383 6.17 -14.18 -24.48
CA PHE A 383 5.13 -14.39 -23.47
C PHE A 383 5.64 -15.18 -22.27
N LEU A 384 6.18 -16.38 -22.49
CA LEU A 384 6.67 -17.24 -21.41
C LEU A 384 7.88 -16.63 -20.69
N PHE A 385 8.74 -15.90 -21.42
CA PHE A 385 9.86 -15.21 -20.81
C PHE A 385 9.37 -14.09 -19.89
N ARG A 386 8.50 -13.20 -20.37
CA ARG A 386 7.95 -12.07 -19.60
C ARG A 386 7.12 -12.54 -18.41
N LEU A 387 6.29 -13.56 -18.59
CA LEU A 387 5.49 -14.14 -17.52
C LEU A 387 6.37 -14.64 -16.36
N ARG A 388 7.51 -15.26 -16.65
CA ARG A 388 8.47 -15.71 -15.63
C ARG A 388 9.20 -14.58 -14.90
N GLN A 389 9.32 -13.39 -15.51
CA GLN A 389 9.94 -12.23 -14.86
C GLN A 389 9.01 -11.59 -13.83
N ILE A 390 7.71 -11.92 -13.86
CA ILE A 390 6.70 -11.33 -12.98
C ILE A 390 5.97 -12.47 -12.25
N PRO A 391 6.53 -12.96 -11.12
CA PRO A 391 5.98 -14.13 -10.43
C PRO A 391 4.53 -13.98 -9.97
N GLU A 392 4.11 -12.76 -9.63
CA GLU A 392 2.73 -12.46 -9.25
C GLU A 392 1.76 -12.69 -10.42
N LEU A 393 2.04 -12.09 -11.58
CA LEU A 393 1.27 -12.29 -12.82
C LEU A 393 1.22 -13.78 -13.20
N GLN A 394 2.36 -14.47 -13.16
CA GLN A 394 2.42 -15.91 -13.45
C GLN A 394 1.51 -16.72 -12.54
N ARG A 395 1.57 -16.46 -11.23
CA ARG A 395 0.74 -17.14 -10.23
C ARG A 395 -0.74 -16.91 -10.49
N ASP A 396 -1.12 -15.66 -10.76
CA ASP A 396 -2.53 -15.28 -10.91
C ASP A 396 -3.13 -15.83 -12.21
N VAL A 397 -2.38 -15.79 -13.33
CA VAL A 397 -2.76 -16.42 -14.60
C VAL A 397 -2.93 -17.93 -14.43
N HIS A 398 -1.97 -18.63 -13.83
CA HIS A 398 -2.09 -20.08 -13.61
C HIS A 398 -3.25 -20.44 -12.68
N ARG A 399 -3.48 -19.66 -11.62
CA ARG A 399 -4.63 -19.84 -10.74
C ARG A 399 -5.94 -19.71 -11.51
N ARG A 400 -6.06 -18.68 -12.37
CA ARG A 400 -7.27 -18.49 -13.16
C ARG A 400 -7.47 -19.60 -14.20
N ILE A 401 -6.40 -20.10 -14.82
CA ILE A 401 -6.47 -21.27 -15.72
C ILE A 401 -7.00 -22.50 -15.00
N ALA A 402 -6.51 -22.77 -13.78
CA ALA A 402 -7.00 -23.89 -12.96
C ALA A 402 -8.50 -23.74 -12.65
N ASN A 403 -8.93 -22.56 -12.20
CA ASN A 403 -10.35 -22.27 -11.94
C ASN A 403 -11.21 -22.47 -13.21
N ASN A 404 -10.75 -21.99 -14.37
CA ASN A 404 -11.47 -22.16 -15.63
C ASN A 404 -11.60 -23.64 -16.03
N ALA A 405 -10.61 -24.48 -15.70
CA ALA A 405 -10.68 -25.92 -15.95
C ALA A 405 -11.69 -26.61 -15.04
N ASP A 406 -11.73 -26.23 -13.76
CA ASP A 406 -12.71 -26.72 -12.79
C ASP A 406 -14.14 -26.32 -13.18
N GLU A 407 -14.37 -25.05 -13.54
CA GLU A 407 -15.67 -24.55 -14.03
C GLU A 407 -16.17 -25.33 -15.27
N ARG A 408 -15.26 -25.67 -16.21
CA ARG A 408 -15.61 -26.49 -17.39
C ARG A 408 -15.92 -27.94 -17.02
N ALA A 409 -15.19 -28.51 -16.06
CA ALA A 409 -15.44 -29.87 -15.59
C ALA A 409 -16.80 -29.98 -14.88
N GLU A 410 -17.13 -28.99 -14.05
CA GLU A 410 -18.45 -28.88 -13.40
C GLU A 410 -19.57 -28.72 -14.42
N ALA A 411 -19.40 -27.86 -15.43
CA ALA A 411 -20.38 -27.67 -16.49
C ALA A 411 -20.59 -28.96 -17.31
N ALA A 412 -19.52 -29.71 -17.60
CA ALA A 412 -19.61 -30.98 -18.31
C ALA A 412 -20.30 -32.09 -17.50
N ALA A 413 -20.21 -32.05 -16.16
CA ALA A 413 -20.87 -33.01 -15.28
C ALA A 413 -22.40 -32.78 -15.17
N GLN A 414 -22.90 -31.62 -15.58
CA GLN A 414 -24.33 -31.30 -15.59
C GLN A 414 -25.06 -31.73 -16.87
N ILE A 415 -24.32 -32.15 -17.90
CA ILE A 415 -24.84 -32.67 -19.18
C ILE A 415 -24.94 -34.18 -19.11
#